data_AF-A0A7C9V7S0-F1
#
_entry.id   AF-A0A7C9V7S0-F1
#
_cell.length_a   1.000
_cell.length_b   1.000
_cell.length_c   1.000
_cell.angle_alpha   90.00
_cell.angle_beta   90.00
_cell.angle_gamma   90.00
#
_symmetry.space_group_name_H-M   'P 1'
#
loop_
_entity.id
_entity.type
_entity.pdbx_description
1 polymer ?
#
loop_
_entity_poly.entity_id
_entity_poly.type
_entity_poly.pdbx_seq_one_letter_code
_entity_poly.pdbx_strand_id
1 'polypeptide(L)'
;MSADAGAVDFQKVDEELSSGRLWRAKEMLQGRLTQPLFDELLLEKYGNVLLLMGDRLEAGRYLFASGKRNPEYKNAIELFLSRHKNADIEQLISEMPLMVRRHRDVLSSILSSSDFAEHGCPEAVRAALSETALHPERQIPTSPTRLKFFLIVIGLGIAAVFLAGLYVILRFLISATLGS
;
A
#
# COMPACT_ATOMS: atom_id res chain seq x y z
N MET A 1 -11.86 -2.64 33.18
CA MET A 1 -10.65 -1.79 33.05
C MET A 1 -10.38 -1.61 31.57
N SER A 2 -11.01 -0.59 30.98
CA SER A 2 -10.92 -0.31 29.54
C SER A 2 -9.59 0.37 29.25
N ALA A 3 -8.82 -0.19 28.32
CA ALA A 3 -7.58 0.38 27.85
C ALA A 3 -7.88 1.71 27.14
N ASP A 4 -7.49 2.81 27.77
CA ASP A 4 -7.28 4.11 27.16
C ASP A 4 -6.03 4.02 26.26
N ALA A 5 -6.15 3.26 25.17
CA ALA A 5 -5.06 2.95 24.26
C ALA A 5 -4.85 4.13 23.29
N GLY A 6 -4.11 5.13 23.75
CA GLY A 6 -3.39 6.06 22.88
C GLY A 6 -4.26 6.95 22.01
N ALA A 7 -5.23 7.67 22.59
CA ALA A 7 -5.93 8.74 21.90
C ALA A 7 -4.90 9.73 21.32
N VAL A 8 -4.81 9.78 20.00
CA VAL A 8 -3.90 10.70 19.30
C VAL A 8 -4.39 12.12 19.56
N ASP A 9 -3.64 12.89 20.34
CA ASP A 9 -3.98 14.28 20.60
C ASP A 9 -3.76 15.13 19.33
N PHE A 10 -4.85 15.71 18.84
CA PHE A 10 -4.89 16.56 17.65
C PHE A 10 -4.94 18.05 17.96
N GLN A 11 -4.85 18.47 19.24
CA GLN A 11 -4.98 19.88 19.65
C GLN A 11 -4.11 20.82 18.82
N LYS A 12 -2.83 20.50 18.65
CA LYS A 12 -1.91 21.32 17.84
C LYS A 12 -2.31 21.36 16.36
N VAL A 13 -2.88 20.29 15.81
CA VAL A 13 -3.39 20.28 14.43
C VAL A 13 -4.58 21.22 14.30
N ASP A 14 -5.47 21.25 15.30
CA ASP A 14 -6.62 22.15 15.33
C ASP A 14 -6.22 23.62 15.47
N GLU A 15 -5.17 23.92 16.24
CA GLU A 15 -4.58 25.26 16.30
C GLU A 15 -4.03 25.73 14.95
N GLU A 16 -3.35 24.85 14.21
CA GLU A 16 -2.85 25.15 12.87
C GLU A 16 -4.00 25.33 11.86
N LEU A 17 -5.06 24.52 11.94
CA LEU A 17 -6.24 24.62 11.09
C LEU A 17 -7.01 25.92 11.33
N SER A 18 -7.27 26.27 12.59
CA SER A 18 -7.94 27.53 12.96
C SER A 18 -7.13 28.77 12.58
N SER A 19 -5.80 28.64 12.51
CA SER A 19 -4.91 29.68 12.02
C SER A 19 -4.79 29.73 10.48
N GLY A 20 -5.51 28.90 9.74
CA GLY A 20 -5.43 28.81 8.27
C GLY A 20 -4.13 28.21 7.73
N ARG A 21 -3.27 27.64 8.59
CA ARG A 21 -1.98 27.05 8.21
C ARG A 21 -2.15 25.59 7.77
N LEU A 22 -2.93 25.38 6.70
CA LEU A 22 -3.28 24.05 6.18
C LEU A 22 -2.05 23.19 5.84
N TRP A 23 -1.02 23.79 5.24
CA TRP A 23 0.23 23.09 4.94
C TRP A 23 0.88 22.51 6.20
N ARG A 24 0.89 23.27 7.30
CA ARG A 24 1.51 22.83 8.54
C ARG A 24 0.71 21.71 9.20
N ALA A 25 -0.62 21.85 9.22
CA ALA A 25 -1.52 20.78 9.67
C ALA A 25 -1.31 19.49 8.87
N LYS A 26 -1.14 19.59 7.54
CA LYS A 26 -0.83 18.45 6.66
C LYS A 26 0.48 17.77 7.06
N GLU A 27 1.58 18.52 7.21
CA GLU A 27 2.88 17.95 7.60
C GLU A 27 2.81 17.20 8.94
N MET A 28 2.13 17.78 9.93
CA MET A 28 1.99 17.18 11.26
C MET A 28 1.25 15.85 11.21
N LEU A 29 0.16 15.79 10.46
CA LEU A 29 -0.62 14.56 10.28
C LEU A 29 0.14 13.54 9.41
N GLN A 30 0.82 13.99 8.36
CA GLN A 30 1.60 13.11 7.48
C GLN A 30 2.71 12.39 8.23
N GLY A 31 3.39 13.07 9.16
CA GLY A 31 4.39 12.46 10.03
C GLY A 31 3.82 11.36 10.95
N ARG A 32 2.52 11.39 11.25
CA ARG A 32 1.84 10.36 12.05
C ARG A 32 1.38 9.16 11.22
N LEU A 33 1.15 9.35 9.91
CA LEU A 33 0.71 8.27 9.01
C LEU A 33 1.72 7.13 8.83
N THR A 34 2.98 7.32 9.26
CA THR A 34 4.01 6.28 9.21
C THR A 34 3.90 5.27 10.36
N GLN A 35 3.06 5.55 11.37
CA GLN A 35 2.86 4.65 12.51
C GLN A 35 2.20 3.34 12.08
N PRO A 36 2.53 2.21 12.72
CA PRO A 36 2.01 0.90 12.34
C PRO A 36 0.56 0.66 12.76
N LEU A 37 0.05 1.44 13.71
CA LEU A 37 -1.32 1.32 14.23
C LEU A 37 -2.31 1.95 13.25
N PHE A 38 -3.41 1.26 12.99
CA PHE A 38 -4.54 1.85 12.28
C PHE A 38 -5.25 2.85 13.19
N ASP A 39 -5.44 4.06 12.69
CA ASP A 39 -6.20 5.11 13.34
C ASP A 39 -7.15 5.76 12.32
N GLU A 40 -8.43 5.44 12.44
CA GLU A 40 -9.50 5.98 11.61
C GLU A 40 -9.57 7.50 11.69
N LEU A 41 -9.43 8.07 12.89
CA LEU A 41 -9.56 9.51 13.13
C LEU A 41 -8.38 10.26 12.48
N LEU A 42 -7.17 9.69 12.54
CA LEU A 42 -6.01 10.23 11.84
C LEU A 42 -6.23 10.28 10.32
N LEU A 43 -6.75 9.18 9.73
CA LEU A 43 -7.03 9.11 8.29
C LEU A 43 -8.11 10.10 7.88
N GLU A 44 -9.21 10.19 8.65
CA GLU A 44 -10.29 11.15 8.42
C GLU A 44 -9.77 12.59 8.47
N LYS A 45 -9.04 12.94 9.54
CA LYS A 45 -8.52 14.30 9.75
C LYS A 45 -7.53 14.70 8.66
N TYR A 46 -6.66 13.79 8.23
CA TYR A 46 -5.75 14.04 7.10
C TYR A 46 -6.51 14.23 5.78
N GLY A 47 -7.51 13.38 5.50
CA GLY A 47 -8.39 13.53 4.36
C GLY A 47 -9.11 14.88 4.34
N ASN A 48 -9.58 15.37 5.49
CA ASN A 48 -10.21 16.68 5.63
C ASN A 48 -9.25 17.83 5.34
N VAL A 49 -8.02 17.77 5.84
CA VAL A 49 -7.00 18.79 5.52
C VAL A 49 -6.75 18.85 4.02
N LEU A 50 -6.62 17.70 3.35
CA LEU A 50 -6.45 17.64 1.89
C LEU A 50 -7.66 18.22 1.14
N LEU A 51 -8.87 17.95 1.64
CA LEU A 51 -10.10 18.49 1.07
C LEU A 51 -10.12 20.03 1.15
N LEU A 52 -9.75 20.59 2.31
CA LEU A 52 -9.62 22.04 2.52
C LEU A 52 -8.54 22.66 1.63
N MET A 53 -7.48 21.91 1.32
CA MET A 53 -6.42 22.31 0.38
C MET A 53 -6.83 22.16 -1.09
N GLY A 54 -7.99 21.57 -1.38
CA GLY A 54 -8.49 21.34 -2.73
C GLY A 54 -7.94 20.07 -3.42
N ASP A 55 -7.15 19.25 -2.72
CA ASP A 55 -6.61 17.98 -3.23
C ASP A 55 -7.67 16.86 -3.10
N ARG A 56 -8.71 16.96 -3.94
CA ARG A 56 -9.91 16.11 -3.83
C ARG A 56 -9.66 14.64 -4.07
N LEU A 57 -8.74 14.31 -4.97
CA LEU A 57 -8.44 12.91 -5.26
C LEU A 57 -7.76 12.25 -4.07
N GLU A 58 -6.70 12.88 -3.57
CA GLU A 58 -5.95 12.34 -2.44
C GLU A 58 -6.83 12.35 -1.18
N ALA A 59 -7.62 13.40 -0.97
CA ALA A 59 -8.62 13.43 0.10
C ALA A 59 -9.57 12.23 0.00
N GLY A 60 -10.10 11.94 -1.19
CA GLY A 60 -10.97 10.80 -1.44
C GLY A 60 -10.36 9.47 -1.01
N ARG A 61 -9.07 9.26 -1.31
CA ARG A 61 -8.31 8.07 -0.90
C ARG A 61 -8.29 7.88 0.60
N TYR A 62 -7.92 8.92 1.36
CA TYR A 62 -7.84 8.85 2.82
C TYR A 62 -9.20 8.81 3.51
N LEU A 63 -10.19 9.56 3.00
CA LEU A 63 -11.56 9.56 3.51
C LEU A 63 -12.23 8.20 3.27
N PHE A 64 -12.05 7.61 2.09
CA PHE A 64 -12.51 6.25 1.81
C PHE A 64 -11.89 5.25 2.79
N ALA A 65 -10.56 5.31 2.94
CA ALA A 65 -9.75 4.46 3.80
C ALA A 65 -10.06 4.61 5.30
N SER A 66 -10.59 5.76 5.74
CA SER A 66 -11.05 5.95 7.12
C SER A 66 -12.33 5.15 7.41
N GLY A 67 -13.14 4.83 6.40
CA GLY A 67 -14.46 4.22 6.60
C GLY A 67 -15.58 5.23 6.92
N LYS A 68 -15.26 6.51 7.17
CA LYS A 68 -16.25 7.57 7.41
C LYS A 68 -16.99 7.95 6.13
N ARG A 69 -18.29 8.25 6.26
CA ARG A 69 -19.22 8.52 5.15
C ARG A 69 -20.04 9.79 5.38
N ASN A 70 -19.37 10.87 5.74
CA ASN A 70 -20.04 12.17 5.86
C ASN A 70 -20.42 12.70 4.46
N PRO A 71 -21.55 13.41 4.31
CA PRO A 71 -21.99 13.92 3.01
C PRO A 71 -20.95 14.79 2.30
N GLU A 72 -20.15 15.54 3.06
CA GLU A 72 -19.07 16.40 2.55
C GLU A 72 -17.95 15.61 1.85
N TYR A 73 -17.76 14.35 2.23
CA TYR A 73 -16.67 13.49 1.72
C TYR A 73 -17.07 12.82 0.41
N LYS A 74 -18.38 12.72 0.13
CA LYS A 74 -18.95 11.92 -0.95
C LYS A 74 -18.28 12.18 -2.30
N ASN A 75 -18.22 13.44 -2.72
CA ASN A 75 -17.65 13.81 -4.02
C ASN A 75 -16.16 13.45 -4.16
N ALA A 76 -15.39 13.57 -3.07
CA ALA A 76 -13.97 13.22 -3.07
C ALA A 76 -13.78 11.69 -3.15
N ILE A 77 -14.55 10.94 -2.36
CA ILE A 77 -14.56 9.48 -2.36
C ILE A 77 -14.97 8.94 -3.73
N GLU A 78 -16.06 9.44 -4.30
CA GLU A 78 -16.52 9.05 -5.63
C GLU A 78 -15.48 9.35 -6.71
N LEU A 79 -14.80 10.50 -6.64
CA LEU A 79 -13.72 10.83 -7.57
C LEU A 79 -12.59 9.80 -7.50
N PHE A 80 -12.15 9.42 -6.29
CA PHE A 80 -11.12 8.39 -6.10
C PHE A 80 -11.56 7.02 -6.62
N LEU A 81 -12.77 6.57 -6.27
CA LEU A 81 -13.32 5.28 -6.73
C LEU A 81 -13.55 5.26 -8.24
N SER A 82 -13.95 6.39 -8.84
CA SER A 82 -14.18 6.49 -10.29
C SER A 82 -12.94 6.18 -11.12
N ARG A 83 -11.73 6.48 -10.61
CA ARG A 83 -10.46 6.12 -11.25
C ARG A 83 -10.16 4.63 -11.24
N HIS A 84 -10.79 3.91 -10.30
CA HIS A 84 -10.59 2.49 -10.08
C HIS A 84 -11.75 1.62 -10.58
N LYS A 85 -12.74 2.20 -11.27
CA LYS A 85 -13.89 1.47 -11.83
C LYS A 85 -13.52 0.26 -12.68
N ASN A 86 -12.42 0.36 -13.41
CA ASN A 86 -11.91 -0.70 -14.29
C ASN A 86 -10.60 -1.31 -13.78
N ALA A 87 -10.14 -0.89 -12.60
CA ALA A 87 -8.88 -1.36 -12.03
C ALA A 87 -9.09 -2.70 -11.31
N ASP A 88 -8.05 -3.51 -11.26
CA ASP A 88 -8.04 -4.69 -10.41
C ASP A 88 -8.08 -4.27 -8.92
N ILE A 89 -8.67 -5.11 -8.08
CA ILE A 89 -8.69 -4.90 -6.62
C ILE A 89 -7.29 -4.78 -6.06
N GLU A 90 -6.33 -5.53 -6.61
CA GLU A 90 -4.94 -5.45 -6.21
C GLU A 90 -4.36 -4.05 -6.43
N GLN A 91 -4.72 -3.40 -7.54
CA GLN A 91 -4.31 -2.03 -7.84
C GLN A 91 -4.92 -1.05 -6.84
N LEU A 92 -6.24 -1.15 -6.58
CA LEU A 92 -6.90 -0.31 -5.58
C LEU A 92 -6.27 -0.48 -4.19
N ILE A 93 -6.06 -1.73 -3.76
CA ILE A 93 -5.42 -2.04 -2.48
C ILE A 93 -4.02 -1.46 -2.45
N SER A 94 -3.26 -1.52 -3.55
CA SER A 94 -1.89 -1.01 -3.61
C SER A 94 -1.79 0.50 -3.35
N GLU A 95 -2.82 1.26 -3.73
CA GLU A 95 -2.91 2.71 -3.50
C GLU A 95 -3.34 3.07 -2.07
N MET A 96 -3.88 2.11 -1.30
CA MET A 96 -4.31 2.39 0.07
C MET A 96 -3.13 2.81 0.98
N PRO A 97 -3.38 3.67 1.99
CA PRO A 97 -2.40 3.99 3.01
C PRO A 97 -1.79 2.71 3.61
N LEU A 98 -0.48 2.74 3.90
CA LEU A 98 0.26 1.56 4.34
C LEU A 98 -0.34 0.90 5.58
N MET A 99 -0.87 1.69 6.53
CA MET A 99 -1.57 1.16 7.70
C MET A 99 -2.79 0.32 7.30
N VAL A 100 -3.64 0.80 6.39
CA VAL A 100 -4.83 0.06 5.95
C VAL A 100 -4.45 -1.24 5.25
N ARG A 101 -3.39 -1.21 4.42
CA ARG A 101 -2.89 -2.43 3.75
C ARG A 101 -2.40 -3.49 4.73
N ARG A 102 -1.91 -3.09 5.91
CA ARG A 102 -1.39 -4.01 6.95
C ARG A 102 -2.49 -4.62 7.81
N HIS A 103 -3.66 -3.98 7.89
CA HIS A 103 -4.81 -4.42 8.69
C HIS A 103 -5.91 -4.98 7.78
N ARG A 104 -5.84 -6.30 7.53
CA ARG A 104 -6.69 -7.05 6.59
C ARG A 104 -8.18 -6.99 6.92
N ASP A 105 -8.51 -7.04 8.20
CA ASP A 105 -9.85 -6.93 8.79
C ASP A 105 -10.48 -5.56 8.54
N VAL A 106 -9.69 -4.49 8.68
CA VAL A 106 -10.12 -3.13 8.36
C VAL A 106 -10.37 -3.00 6.86
N LEU A 107 -9.45 -3.52 6.04
CA LEU A 107 -9.57 -3.48 4.59
C LEU A 107 -10.82 -4.21 4.09
N SER A 108 -11.13 -5.39 4.63
CA SER A 108 -12.34 -6.14 4.25
C SER A 108 -13.62 -5.41 4.65
N SER A 109 -13.63 -4.75 5.80
CA SER A 109 -14.75 -3.90 6.25
C SER A 109 -14.99 -2.71 5.31
N ILE A 110 -13.91 -2.00 4.94
CA ILE A 110 -13.99 -0.85 4.02
C ILE A 110 -14.49 -1.28 2.63
N LEU A 111 -13.96 -2.37 2.09
CA LEU A 111 -14.32 -2.88 0.76
C LEU A 111 -15.73 -3.48 0.72
N SER A 112 -16.27 -3.91 1.87
CA SER A 112 -17.64 -4.41 1.97
C SER A 112 -18.68 -3.29 2.13
N SER A 113 -18.26 -2.02 2.21
CA SER A 113 -19.17 -0.88 2.32
C SER A 113 -20.01 -0.66 1.05
N SER A 114 -21.24 -0.17 1.22
CA SER A 114 -22.20 0.06 0.13
C SER A 114 -21.67 1.02 -0.95
N ASP A 115 -20.83 1.99 -0.59
CA ASP A 115 -20.30 2.98 -1.54
C ASP A 115 -19.37 2.33 -2.57
N PHE A 116 -18.61 1.32 -2.13
CA PHE A 116 -17.78 0.53 -3.02
C PHE A 116 -18.62 -0.36 -3.95
N ALA A 117 -19.75 -0.86 -3.46
CA ALA A 117 -20.69 -1.63 -4.28
C ALA A 117 -21.38 -0.79 -5.37
N GLU A 118 -21.72 0.47 -5.07
CA GLU A 118 -22.41 1.37 -6.02
C GLU A 118 -21.48 1.93 -7.10
N HIS A 119 -20.20 2.15 -6.80
CA HIS A 119 -19.32 2.96 -7.65
C HIS A 119 -18.29 2.19 -8.48
N GLY A 120 -18.28 0.85 -8.43
CA GLY A 120 -17.50 0.06 -9.39
C GLY A 120 -16.85 -1.16 -8.79
N CYS A 121 -17.63 -2.05 -8.17
CA CYS A 121 -17.15 -3.38 -7.86
C CYS A 121 -17.34 -4.28 -9.10
N PRO A 122 -16.27 -4.75 -9.77
CA PRO A 122 -16.39 -5.91 -10.63
C PRO A 122 -16.89 -7.08 -9.76
N GLU A 123 -17.86 -7.84 -10.23
CA GLU A 123 -18.43 -9.01 -9.53
C GLU A 123 -17.34 -9.98 -9.02
N ALA A 124 -16.20 -10.02 -9.72
CA ALA A 124 -14.99 -10.73 -9.34
C ALA A 124 -14.39 -10.32 -7.97
N VAL A 125 -14.50 -9.05 -7.59
CA VAL A 125 -13.98 -8.52 -6.31
C VAL A 125 -14.84 -8.97 -5.14
N ARG A 126 -16.17 -8.95 -5.32
CA ARG A 126 -17.11 -9.46 -4.32
C ARG A 126 -16.93 -10.97 -4.11
N ALA A 127 -16.68 -11.72 -5.20
CA ALA A 127 -16.34 -13.14 -5.14
C ALA A 127 -14.99 -13.41 -4.45
N ALA A 128 -13.94 -12.64 -4.77
CA ALA A 128 -12.62 -12.79 -4.15
C ALA A 128 -12.63 -12.49 -2.64
N LEU A 129 -13.37 -11.46 -2.21
CA LEU A 129 -13.52 -11.11 -0.79
C LEU A 129 -14.31 -12.18 -0.01
N SER A 130 -15.34 -12.76 -0.61
CA SER A 130 -16.12 -13.83 0.01
C SER A 130 -15.36 -15.16 0.09
N GLU A 131 -14.53 -15.48 -0.90
CA GLU A 131 -13.65 -16.66 -0.86
C GLU A 131 -12.50 -16.50 0.16
N THR A 132 -11.96 -15.28 0.30
CA THR A 132 -10.92 -14.97 1.30
C THR A 132 -11.48 -14.98 2.73
N ALA A 133 -12.73 -14.57 2.94
CA ALA A 133 -13.40 -14.61 4.24
C ALA A 133 -13.66 -16.05 4.76
N LEU A 134 -13.72 -17.04 3.86
CA LEU A 134 -13.93 -18.45 4.20
C LEU A 134 -12.63 -19.20 4.55
N HIS A 135 -11.46 -18.66 4.18
CA HIS A 135 -10.16 -19.28 4.45
C HIS A 135 -9.15 -18.26 5.00
N PRO A 136 -9.16 -17.97 6.32
CA PRO A 136 -8.23 -17.03 6.95
C PRO A 136 -6.75 -17.45 6.87
N GLU A 137 -6.47 -18.69 6.45
CA GLU A 137 -5.13 -19.27 6.43
C GLU A 137 -4.45 -19.29 5.04
N ARG A 138 -5.11 -18.80 3.98
CA ARG A 138 -4.43 -18.68 2.68
C ARG A 138 -3.54 -17.46 2.66
N GLN A 139 -2.27 -17.70 2.98
CA GLN A 139 -1.15 -16.81 2.74
C GLN A 139 -1.24 -16.21 1.33
N ILE A 140 -1.01 -14.90 1.28
CA ILE A 140 -0.92 -14.09 0.07
C ILE A 140 0.01 -14.80 -0.92
N PRO A 141 -0.40 -15.13 -2.16
CA PRO A 141 0.55 -15.42 -3.20
C PRO A 141 1.32 -14.13 -3.47
N THR A 142 2.40 -13.91 -2.72
CA THR A 142 3.42 -12.94 -3.10
C THR A 142 3.92 -13.42 -4.45
N SER A 143 3.48 -12.79 -5.54
CA SER A 143 3.93 -13.21 -6.87
C SER A 143 5.46 -13.02 -6.92
N PRO A 144 6.25 -14.10 -6.90
CA PRO A 144 7.70 -13.99 -6.73
C PRO A 144 8.36 -13.89 -8.11
N THR A 145 7.65 -13.38 -9.11
CA THR A 145 8.09 -13.42 -10.51
C THR A 145 9.31 -12.54 -10.70
N ARG A 146 9.34 -11.32 -10.13
CA ARG A 146 10.50 -10.43 -10.28
C ARG A 146 11.75 -10.86 -9.48
N LEU A 147 11.58 -11.49 -8.32
CA LEU A 147 12.71 -11.94 -7.49
C LEU A 147 13.41 -13.18 -8.09
N LYS A 148 12.65 -14.10 -8.70
CA LYS A 148 13.20 -15.27 -9.39
C LYS A 148 14.08 -14.86 -10.59
N PHE A 149 13.68 -13.85 -11.35
CA PHE A 149 14.51 -13.34 -12.46
C PHE A 149 15.85 -12.76 -11.97
N PHE A 150 15.85 -12.00 -10.88
CA PHE A 150 17.09 -11.45 -10.32
C PHE A 150 18.07 -12.54 -9.87
N LEU A 151 17.58 -13.59 -9.20
CA LEU A 151 18.42 -14.71 -8.75
C LEU A 151 19.00 -15.52 -9.92
N ILE A 152 18.22 -15.71 -11.00
CA ILE A 152 18.69 -16.42 -12.19
C ILE A 152 19.81 -15.63 -12.88
N VAL A 153 19.66 -14.31 -13.03
CA VAL A 153 20.69 -13.46 -13.66
C VAL A 153 21.98 -13.44 -12.84
N ILE A 154 21.88 -13.33 -11.51
CA ILE A 154 23.06 -13.38 -10.62
C ILE A 154 23.74 -14.75 -10.70
N GLY A 155 22.98 -15.83 -10.68
CA GLY A 155 23.51 -17.18 -10.81
C GLY A 155 24.25 -17.41 -12.14
N LEU A 156 23.71 -16.90 -13.24
CA LEU A 156 24.33 -17.00 -14.56
C LEU A 156 25.66 -16.23 -14.64
N GLY A 157 25.71 -15.04 -14.01
CA GLY A 157 26.92 -14.23 -13.92
C GLY A 157 28.04 -14.93 -13.15
N ILE A 158 27.72 -15.52 -12.00
CA ILE A 158 28.69 -16.28 -11.19
C ILE A 158 29.22 -17.50 -11.96
N ALA A 159 28.32 -18.24 -12.64
CA ALA A 159 28.71 -19.40 -13.44
C ALA A 159 29.65 -19.02 -14.60
N ALA A 160 29.40 -17.90 -15.29
CA ALA A 160 30.25 -17.43 -16.38
C ALA A 160 31.67 -17.06 -15.89
N VAL A 161 31.77 -16.35 -14.75
CA VAL A 161 33.07 -16.01 -14.14
C VAL A 161 33.82 -17.28 -13.73
N PHE A 162 33.12 -18.25 -13.16
CA PHE A 162 33.72 -19.52 -12.75
C PHE A 162 34.26 -20.31 -13.96
N LEU A 163 33.49 -20.40 -15.04
CA LEU A 163 33.93 -21.06 -16.28
C LEU A 163 35.12 -20.36 -16.94
N ALA A 164 35.13 -19.03 -16.95
CA ALA A 164 36.27 -18.26 -17.47
C ALA A 164 37.54 -18.50 -16.63
N GLY A 165 37.42 -18.52 -15.31
CA GLY A 165 38.52 -18.86 -14.41
C GLY A 165 39.05 -20.28 -14.64
N LEU A 166 38.15 -21.25 -14.75
CA LEU A 166 38.49 -22.65 -15.04
C LEU A 166 39.23 -22.78 -16.39
N TYR A 167 38.77 -22.06 -17.41
CA TYR A 167 39.39 -22.05 -18.74
C TYR A 167 40.82 -21.50 -18.71
N VAL A 168 41.07 -20.41 -17.98
CA VAL A 168 42.42 -19.83 -17.84
C VAL A 168 43.36 -20.81 -17.13
N ILE A 169 42.89 -21.47 -16.07
CA ILE A 169 43.69 -22.47 -15.33
C ILE A 169 44.01 -23.66 -16.24
N LEU A 170 43.02 -24.18 -16.97
CA LEU A 170 43.21 -25.32 -17.87
C LEU A 170 44.19 -24.97 -19.00
N ARG A 171 44.07 -23.77 -19.58
CA ARG A 171 44.99 -23.27 -20.60
C ARG A 171 46.42 -23.16 -20.08
N PHE A 172 46.59 -22.67 -18.85
CA PHE A 172 47.90 -22.56 -18.20
C PHE A 172 48.54 -23.94 -18.00
N LEU A 173 47.78 -24.93 -17.52
CA LEU A 173 48.24 -26.31 -17.37
C LEU A 173 48.67 -26.93 -18.70
N ILE A 174 47.89 -26.74 -19.77
CA ILE A 174 48.24 -27.24 -21.12
C ILE A 174 49.52 -26.57 -21.63
N SER A 175 49.68 -25.25 -21.43
CA SER A 175 50.91 -24.56 -21.83
C SER A 175 52.14 -25.01 -21.04
N ALA A 176 51.97 -25.42 -19.79
CA ALA A 176 53.05 -25.90 -18.94
C ALA A 176 53.50 -27.33 -19.31
N THR A 177 52.60 -28.19 -19.80
CA THR A 177 52.92 -29.57 -20.17
C THR A 177 53.48 -29.72 -21.60
N LEU A 178 53.17 -28.80 -22.50
CA LEU A 178 53.72 -28.77 -23.87
C LEU A 178 55.03 -27.95 -24.00
N GLY A 179 55.44 -27.25 -22.94
CA GLY A 179 56.64 -26.42 -22.90
C GLY A 179 57.88 -27.07 -22.29
N SER A 180 57.82 -28.37 -21.94
CA SER A 180 58.95 -29.17 -21.44
C SER A 180 59.25 -30.33 -22.39
#